data_AF-I8AF51-F1
#
_entry.id   AF-I8AF51-F1
#
_cell.length_a   1.000
_cell.length_b   1.000
_cell.length_c   1.000
_cell.angle_alpha   90.00
_cell.angle_beta   90.00
_cell.angle_gamma   90.00
#
_symmetry.space_group_name_H-M   'P 1'
#
loop_
_entity.id
_entity.type
_entity.pdbx_description
1 polymer ?
#
loop_
_entity_poly.entity_id
_entity_poly.type
_entity_poly.pdbx_seq_one_letter_code
_entity_poly.pdbx_strand_id
1 'polypeptide(L)'
;MKWYKYFLVVITIVSSFSVVQAEAKSSSWSGEWNRSSYYDGGSLVISRETANSFHVSVSVVSGGHAGYIEGKATYRGNIARLYDTEYKSGCILTFKRTSSHISLQQNQKCAAVAGNGTHFSGEYKKGKVKASKPSLQGKATWLTAAVDQKFRKLTGRHYDMLAESFQLYHSSYDSSLGAYVVSGGVRGLYTIMEGIVMKDRAGYVYAAHIQDGDKVYYYTSNPTYKHKLPRAVNEWRSRFSDYPVSYFYK
;
A
#
# COMPACT_ATOMS: atom_id res chain seq x y z
N MET A 1 89.68 39.19 1.71
CA MET A 1 89.24 37.82 2.05
C MET A 1 88.13 37.95 3.09
N LYS A 2 86.87 37.59 2.73
CA LYS A 2 85.63 37.57 3.56
C LYS A 2 85.15 38.91 4.16
N TRP A 3 83.88 39.30 4.24
CA TRP A 3 82.61 39.08 3.54
C TRP A 3 81.61 39.99 4.30
N TYR A 4 80.78 40.80 3.64
CA TYR A 4 79.51 41.26 4.23
C TYR A 4 78.44 41.25 3.13
N LYS A 5 77.48 40.34 3.28
CA LYS A 5 76.33 40.18 2.39
C LYS A 5 75.25 41.20 2.78
N TYR A 6 74.82 42.01 1.84
CA TYR A 6 73.60 42.80 1.94
C TYR A 6 72.38 41.91 1.74
N PHE A 7 71.40 42.06 2.62
CA PHE A 7 70.09 41.42 2.54
C PHE A 7 69.26 42.08 1.42
N LEU A 8 68.76 41.28 0.47
CA LEU A 8 67.69 41.69 -0.42
C LEU A 8 66.40 41.02 0.05
N VAL A 9 65.42 41.82 0.44
CA VAL A 9 64.07 41.35 0.78
C VAL A 9 63.28 41.19 -0.51
N VAL A 10 62.91 39.96 -0.86
CA VAL A 10 61.96 39.69 -1.95
C VAL A 10 60.60 39.42 -1.30
N ILE A 11 59.70 40.41 -1.39
CA ILE A 11 58.30 40.25 -0.98
C ILE A 11 57.60 39.47 -2.08
N THR A 12 57.22 38.22 -1.78
CA THR A 12 56.40 37.42 -2.68
C THR A 12 54.95 37.55 -2.23
N ILE A 13 54.12 38.25 -3.02
CA ILE A 13 52.68 38.36 -2.79
C ILE A 13 52.06 37.04 -3.25
N VAL A 14 51.67 36.19 -2.30
CA VAL A 14 50.87 35.00 -2.59
C VAL A 14 49.41 35.44 -2.68
N SER A 15 48.90 35.57 -3.90
CA SER A 15 47.47 35.73 -4.14
C SER A 15 46.77 34.40 -3.81
N SER A 16 46.08 34.37 -2.67
CA SER A 16 45.22 33.26 -2.29
C SER A 16 43.94 33.31 -3.11
N PHE A 17 43.88 32.50 -4.18
CA PHE A 17 42.61 32.14 -4.81
C PHE A 17 41.89 31.17 -3.89
N SER A 18 40.87 31.66 -3.18
CA SER A 18 39.91 30.78 -2.52
C SER A 18 39.09 30.09 -3.61
N VAL A 19 39.37 28.81 -3.84
CA VAL A 19 38.45 27.92 -4.54
C VAL A 19 37.19 27.87 -3.68
N VAL A 20 36.13 28.54 -4.13
CA VAL A 20 34.79 28.36 -3.55
C VAL A 20 34.38 26.93 -3.89
N GLN A 21 34.71 26.01 -2.99
CA GLN A 21 34.16 24.67 -3.01
C GLN A 21 32.67 24.84 -2.78
N ALA A 22 31.86 24.73 -3.84
CA ALA A 22 30.43 24.63 -3.69
C ALA A 22 30.15 23.41 -2.82
N GLU A 23 29.80 23.63 -1.56
CA GLU A 23 29.31 22.57 -0.69
C GLU A 23 28.16 21.89 -1.44
N ALA A 24 28.31 20.60 -1.71
CA ALA A 24 27.24 19.78 -2.22
C ALA A 24 26.12 19.82 -1.18
N LYS A 25 25.13 20.69 -1.43
CA LYS A 25 23.91 20.81 -0.63
C LYS A 25 23.35 19.41 -0.45
N SER A 26 23.41 18.88 0.77
CA SER A 26 23.03 17.49 1.07
C SER A 26 21.70 17.17 0.39
N SER A 27 21.70 16.20 -0.53
CA SER A 27 20.55 15.87 -1.39
C SER A 27 19.35 15.53 -0.52
N SER A 28 18.30 16.33 -0.61
CA SER A 28 17.24 16.33 0.39
C SER A 28 16.01 15.55 -0.06
N TRP A 29 15.89 15.29 -1.36
CA TRP A 29 14.77 14.60 -2.00
C TRP A 29 15.08 13.16 -2.37
N SER A 30 16.32 12.90 -2.83
CA SER A 30 16.74 11.60 -3.33
C SER A 30 16.51 10.44 -2.35
N GLY A 31 16.11 9.29 -2.91
CA GLY A 31 15.88 8.06 -2.18
C GLY A 31 14.53 7.41 -2.50
N GLU A 32 14.29 6.31 -1.79
CA GLU A 32 13.04 5.56 -1.85
C GLU A 32 12.11 5.98 -0.70
N TRP A 33 10.87 6.27 -1.05
CA TRP A 33 9.82 6.69 -0.15
C TRP A 33 8.61 5.80 -0.38
N ASN A 34 8.03 5.27 0.69
CA ASN A 34 6.94 4.31 0.60
C ASN A 34 5.73 4.79 1.41
N ARG A 35 4.55 4.51 0.89
CA ARG A 35 3.31 4.57 1.67
C ARG A 35 2.91 3.14 2.03
N SER A 36 2.56 2.93 3.30
CA SER A 36 2.07 1.64 3.78
C SER A 36 0.57 1.72 4.00
N SER A 37 -0.16 1.05 3.12
CA SER A 37 -1.50 0.58 3.37
C SER A 37 -1.54 -0.89 2.97
N TYR A 38 -2.38 -1.66 3.65
CA TYR A 38 -2.53 -3.08 3.37
C TYR A 38 -2.99 -3.33 1.93
N TYR A 39 -3.97 -2.54 1.47
CA TYR A 39 -4.53 -2.65 0.13
C TYR A 39 -4.05 -1.56 -0.81
N ASP A 40 -3.63 -0.40 -0.27
CA ASP A 40 -3.35 0.81 -1.04
C ASP A 40 -1.87 1.21 -0.96
N GLY A 41 -0.98 0.30 -1.35
CA GLY A 41 0.46 0.51 -1.33
C GLY A 41 0.95 1.54 -2.36
N GLY A 42 2.18 1.99 -2.20
CA GLY A 42 2.84 2.82 -3.21
C GLY A 42 4.31 3.10 -2.91
N SER A 43 5.10 3.23 -3.96
CA SER A 43 6.52 3.54 -3.92
C SER A 43 6.82 4.77 -4.77
N LEU A 44 7.60 5.67 -4.20
CA LEU A 44 8.10 6.91 -4.79
C LEU A 44 9.63 6.84 -4.77
N VAL A 45 10.24 6.78 -5.95
CA VAL A 45 11.70 6.78 -6.11
C VAL A 45 12.13 8.10 -6.71
N ILE A 46 13.00 8.82 -6.00
CA ILE A 46 13.61 10.07 -6.47
C ILE A 46 15.10 9.84 -6.72
N SER A 47 15.56 10.19 -7.91
CA SER A 47 16.94 10.01 -8.37
C SER A 47 17.37 11.17 -9.26
N ARG A 48 18.67 11.20 -9.63
CA ARG A 48 19.23 12.19 -10.57
C ARG A 48 18.89 13.65 -10.18
N GLU A 49 18.99 13.96 -8.89
CA GLU A 49 18.73 15.29 -8.34
C GLU A 49 19.78 16.30 -8.85
N THR A 50 19.31 17.41 -9.41
CA THR A 50 20.09 18.58 -9.84
C THR A 50 19.69 19.78 -8.99
N ALA A 51 20.22 20.98 -9.27
CA ALA A 51 19.91 22.18 -8.49
C ALA A 51 18.41 22.57 -8.46
N ASN A 52 17.61 22.16 -9.45
CA ASN A 52 16.22 22.57 -9.61
C ASN A 52 15.30 21.47 -10.19
N SER A 53 15.79 20.24 -10.34
CA SER A 53 15.00 19.13 -10.86
C SER A 53 15.48 17.79 -10.33
N PHE A 54 14.65 16.77 -10.47
CA PHE A 54 15.03 15.38 -10.26
C PHE A 54 14.20 14.48 -11.16
N HIS A 55 14.66 13.25 -11.35
CA HIS A 55 13.85 12.20 -11.94
C HIS A 55 13.04 11.51 -10.84
N VAL A 56 11.78 11.22 -11.14
CA VAL A 56 10.85 10.57 -10.22
C VAL A 56 10.12 9.44 -10.92
N SER A 57 9.91 8.36 -10.18
CA SER A 57 9.02 7.26 -10.55
C SER A 57 8.07 7.02 -9.38
N VAL A 58 6.77 6.97 -9.67
CA VAL A 58 5.71 6.71 -8.70
C VAL A 58 4.91 5.50 -9.15
N SER A 59 4.84 4.49 -8.29
CA SER A 59 4.00 3.31 -8.48
C SER A 59 3.02 3.20 -7.33
N VAL A 60 1.77 2.83 -7.64
CA VAL A 60 0.71 2.67 -6.64
C VAL A 60 -0.11 1.43 -6.95
N VAL A 61 -0.66 0.82 -5.90
CA VAL A 61 -1.60 -0.29 -6.00
C VAL A 61 -2.85 0.01 -5.18
N SER A 62 -3.99 -0.56 -5.59
CA SER A 62 -5.22 -0.68 -4.80
C SER A 62 -5.90 -2.00 -5.12
N GLY A 63 -5.71 -3.00 -4.26
CA GLY A 63 -6.12 -4.37 -4.58
C GLY A 63 -5.43 -4.90 -5.84
N GLY A 64 -6.21 -5.35 -6.82
CA GLY A 64 -5.72 -5.81 -8.14
C GLY A 64 -5.50 -4.71 -9.18
N HIS A 65 -5.63 -3.43 -8.80
CA HIS A 65 -5.35 -2.31 -9.70
C HIS A 65 -3.99 -1.67 -9.40
N ALA A 66 -3.32 -1.21 -10.44
CA ALA A 66 -2.03 -0.54 -10.34
C ALA A 66 -2.02 0.75 -11.16
N GLY A 67 -1.19 1.69 -10.73
CA GLY A 67 -0.91 2.95 -11.39
C GLY A 67 0.58 3.23 -11.42
N TYR A 68 1.03 3.87 -12.49
CA TYR A 68 2.43 4.20 -12.68
C TYR A 68 2.58 5.54 -13.39
N ILE A 69 3.55 6.33 -12.96
CA ILE A 69 3.97 7.54 -13.66
C ILE A 69 5.43 7.83 -13.36
N GLU A 70 6.19 8.15 -14.39
CA GLU A 70 7.57 8.59 -14.27
C GLU A 70 7.83 9.87 -15.05
N GLY A 71 8.92 10.55 -14.70
CA GLY A 71 9.34 11.71 -15.45
C GLY A 71 10.29 12.63 -14.69
N LYS A 72 10.50 13.80 -15.27
CA LYS A 72 11.30 14.87 -14.66
C LYS A 72 10.39 15.78 -13.85
N ALA A 73 10.63 15.86 -12.55
CA ALA A 73 10.02 16.86 -11.70
C ALA A 73 10.94 18.08 -11.59
N THR A 74 10.34 19.27 -11.57
CA THR A 74 11.05 20.53 -11.27
C THR A 74 10.66 21.01 -9.90
N TYR A 75 11.59 21.58 -9.13
CA TYR A 75 11.33 21.98 -7.76
C TYR A 75 11.90 23.36 -7.42
N ARG A 76 11.23 24.02 -6.47
CA ARG A 76 11.70 25.24 -5.80
C ARG A 76 11.47 25.11 -4.31
N GLY A 77 12.56 25.14 -3.53
CA GLY A 77 12.51 24.86 -2.10
C GLY A 77 12.00 23.45 -1.82
N ASN A 78 10.90 23.34 -1.08
CA ASN A 78 10.31 22.06 -0.65
C ASN A 78 9.09 21.64 -1.49
N ILE A 79 8.87 22.26 -2.66
CA ILE A 79 7.76 21.95 -3.55
C ILE A 79 8.32 21.53 -4.91
N ALA A 80 7.93 20.34 -5.37
CA ALA A 80 8.22 19.85 -6.71
C ALA A 80 6.94 19.60 -7.51
N ARG A 81 7.03 19.68 -8.83
CA ARG A 81 5.93 19.33 -9.75
C ARG A 81 6.42 18.45 -10.88
N LEU A 82 5.67 17.39 -11.14
CA LEU A 82 5.75 16.58 -12.36
C LEU A 82 4.50 16.84 -13.19
N TYR A 83 4.72 16.97 -14.50
CA TYR A 83 3.66 17.01 -15.50
C TYR A 83 3.79 15.75 -16.34
N ASP A 84 2.68 15.04 -16.54
CA ASP A 84 2.67 13.91 -17.47
C ASP A 84 2.95 14.41 -18.89
N THR A 85 4.06 13.93 -19.44
CA THR A 85 4.50 14.25 -20.80
C THR A 85 4.42 13.04 -21.73
N GLU A 86 4.28 11.84 -21.19
CA GLU A 86 4.24 10.58 -21.94
C GLU A 86 2.85 10.40 -22.56
N TYR A 87 1.81 10.42 -21.74
CA TYR A 87 0.42 10.24 -22.21
C TYR A 87 -0.28 11.55 -22.53
N LYS A 88 0.35 12.69 -22.21
CA LYS A 88 -0.24 14.03 -22.33
C LYS A 88 -1.63 14.11 -21.69
N SER A 89 -1.85 13.37 -20.61
CA SER A 89 -3.15 13.26 -19.93
C SER A 89 -3.58 14.56 -19.24
N GLY A 90 -2.64 15.48 -19.04
CA GLY A 90 -2.81 16.65 -18.18
C GLY A 90 -2.69 16.30 -16.69
N CYS A 91 -2.23 15.09 -16.35
CA CYS A 91 -1.90 14.73 -14.97
C CYS A 91 -0.78 15.62 -14.43
N ILE A 92 -1.00 16.15 -13.22
CA ILE A 92 -0.02 16.95 -12.49
C ILE A 92 0.13 16.34 -11.11
N LEU A 93 1.37 15.99 -10.74
CA LEU A 93 1.72 15.62 -9.38
C LEU A 93 2.44 16.78 -8.71
N THR A 94 2.00 17.15 -7.51
CA THR A 94 2.68 18.12 -6.64
C THR A 94 3.21 17.39 -5.42
N PHE A 95 4.52 17.51 -5.20
CA PHE A 95 5.22 16.93 -4.07
C PHE A 95 5.57 18.03 -3.07
N LYS A 96 5.22 17.85 -1.80
CA LYS A 96 5.62 18.73 -0.71
C LYS A 96 6.46 17.95 0.28
N ARG A 97 7.73 18.33 0.40
CA ARG A 97 8.69 17.64 1.26
C ARG A 97 8.77 18.26 2.65
N THR A 98 8.86 17.40 3.66
CA THR A 98 9.29 17.74 5.02
C THR A 98 10.56 16.96 5.37
N SER A 99 11.05 17.08 6.59
CA SER A 99 12.22 16.30 7.04
C SER A 99 11.97 14.79 7.11
N SER A 100 10.70 14.35 7.22
CA SER A 100 10.35 12.95 7.49
C SER A 100 9.47 12.28 6.43
N HIS A 101 8.81 13.05 5.56
CA HIS A 101 7.90 12.54 4.56
C HIS A 101 7.78 13.45 3.33
N ILE A 102 7.22 12.89 2.26
CA ILE A 102 6.75 13.62 1.09
C ILE A 102 5.24 13.45 0.98
N SER A 103 4.53 14.57 1.04
CA SER A 103 3.10 14.63 0.75
C SER A 103 2.92 14.79 -0.76
N LEU A 104 2.21 13.86 -1.38
CA LEU A 104 1.93 13.86 -2.81
C LEU A 104 0.46 14.21 -3.03
N GLN A 105 0.19 15.15 -3.92
CA GLN A 105 -1.15 15.50 -4.39
C GLN A 105 -1.24 15.37 -5.91
N GLN A 106 -2.37 14.89 -6.39
CA GLN A 106 -2.68 14.78 -7.82
C GLN A 106 -3.87 15.66 -8.21
N ASN A 107 -3.92 16.10 -9.46
CA ASN A 107 -5.15 16.67 -10.03
C ASN A 107 -6.10 15.56 -10.56
N GLN A 108 -7.32 15.93 -10.93
CA GLN A 108 -8.33 14.97 -11.42
C GLN A 108 -7.91 14.25 -12.71
N LYS A 109 -7.08 14.87 -13.55
CA LYS A 109 -6.61 14.30 -14.82
C LYS A 109 -5.71 13.08 -14.62
N CYS A 110 -5.09 12.94 -13.44
CA CYS A 110 -4.31 11.75 -13.10
C CYS A 110 -5.12 10.45 -13.03
N ALA A 111 -6.46 10.51 -13.02
CA ALA A 111 -7.29 9.30 -13.14
C ALA A 111 -7.00 8.50 -14.43
N ALA A 112 -6.54 9.16 -15.50
CA ALA A 112 -6.20 8.51 -16.77
C ALA A 112 -4.94 7.63 -16.71
N VAL A 113 -4.04 7.87 -15.75
CA VAL A 113 -2.73 7.20 -15.62
C VAL A 113 -2.55 6.45 -14.30
N ALA A 114 -3.31 6.83 -13.26
CA ALA A 114 -3.32 6.10 -11.99
C ALA A 114 -3.97 4.72 -12.12
N GLY A 115 -4.80 4.47 -13.15
CA GLY A 115 -5.58 3.25 -13.23
C GLY A 115 -6.78 3.26 -12.28
N ASN A 116 -7.74 2.37 -12.55
CA ASN A 116 -9.05 2.42 -11.90
C ASN A 116 -8.96 2.23 -10.38
N GLY A 117 -9.60 3.10 -9.60
CA GLY A 117 -9.65 2.97 -8.14
C GLY A 117 -8.32 3.17 -7.41
N THR A 118 -7.25 3.58 -8.10
CA THR A 118 -6.00 3.98 -7.44
C THR A 118 -5.80 5.50 -7.47
N HIS A 119 -4.83 5.97 -6.71
CA HIS A 119 -4.41 7.37 -6.67
C HIS A 119 -2.96 7.44 -6.22
N PHE A 120 -2.20 8.38 -6.77
CA PHE A 120 -0.83 8.72 -6.37
C PHE A 120 -0.76 9.49 -5.06
N SER A 121 -1.83 10.24 -4.73
CA SER A 121 -1.86 11.08 -3.53
C SER A 121 -1.58 10.31 -2.23
N GLY A 122 -1.01 10.98 -1.25
CA GLY A 122 -0.77 10.42 0.08
C GLY A 122 0.58 10.81 0.68
N GLU A 123 0.84 10.29 1.87
CA GLU A 123 2.07 10.52 2.62
C GLU A 123 3.06 9.38 2.39
N TYR A 124 4.23 9.70 1.84
CA TYR A 124 5.32 8.77 1.59
C TYR A 124 6.43 8.98 2.60
N LYS A 125 6.78 7.94 3.35
CA LYS A 125 7.82 7.96 4.38
C LYS A 125 9.11 7.38 3.82
N LYS A 126 10.24 7.89 4.27
CA LYS A 126 11.55 7.44 3.79
C LYS A 126 11.82 5.98 4.18
N GLY A 127 12.31 5.19 3.23
CA GLY A 127 12.67 3.79 3.44
C GLY A 127 11.49 2.83 3.49
N LYS A 128 11.71 1.62 4.00
CA LYS A 128 10.69 0.57 4.07
C LYS A 128 9.66 0.90 5.15
N VAL A 129 8.38 0.81 4.80
CA VAL A 129 7.28 0.93 5.75
C VAL A 129 6.64 -0.44 5.94
N LYS A 130 6.45 -0.85 7.21
CA LYS A 130 5.84 -2.14 7.54
C LYS A 130 4.33 -2.05 7.37
N ALA A 131 3.77 -2.89 6.48
CA ALA A 131 2.33 -3.07 6.37
C ALA A 131 1.73 -3.53 7.71
N SER A 132 0.59 -2.96 8.07
CA SER A 132 -0.23 -3.47 9.18
C SER A 132 -0.70 -4.88 8.85
N LYS A 133 -0.81 -5.78 9.84
CA LYS A 133 -1.39 -7.10 9.61
C LYS A 133 -2.89 -7.00 9.34
N PRO A 134 -3.46 -7.87 8.48
CA PRO A 134 -4.89 -7.86 8.22
C PRO A 134 -5.66 -8.33 9.47
N SER A 135 -6.86 -7.79 9.65
CA SER A 135 -7.73 -8.09 10.78
C SER A 135 -9.19 -7.99 10.36
N LEU A 136 -10.06 -8.87 10.87
CA LEU A 136 -11.51 -8.75 10.69
C LEU A 136 -12.13 -7.84 11.75
N GLN A 137 -11.39 -7.55 12.84
CA GLN A 137 -11.84 -6.67 13.91
C GLN A 137 -12.33 -5.33 13.35
N GLY A 138 -13.52 -4.91 13.80
CA GLY A 138 -14.09 -3.61 13.46
C GLY A 138 -14.77 -3.52 12.10
N LYS A 139 -14.75 -4.58 11.27
CA LYS A 139 -15.50 -4.62 10.00
C LYS A 139 -17.02 -4.71 10.20
N ALA A 140 -17.46 -5.15 11.37
CA ALA A 140 -18.83 -5.06 11.85
C ALA A 140 -18.84 -4.95 13.38
N THR A 141 -19.92 -4.43 13.96
CA THR A 141 -20.06 -4.26 15.41
C THR A 141 -19.88 -5.57 16.19
N TRP A 142 -20.28 -6.70 15.60
CA TRP A 142 -20.16 -8.02 16.19
C TRP A 142 -18.77 -8.67 16.01
N LEU A 143 -17.93 -8.14 15.11
CA LEU A 143 -16.54 -8.55 14.87
C LEU A 143 -15.61 -7.83 15.86
N THR A 144 -15.74 -8.17 17.13
CA THR A 144 -14.85 -7.71 18.20
C THR A 144 -13.50 -8.43 18.15
N ALA A 145 -12.49 -7.94 18.88
CA ALA A 145 -11.20 -8.62 18.99
C ALA A 145 -11.32 -10.09 19.46
N ALA A 146 -12.26 -10.37 20.37
CA ALA A 146 -12.52 -11.74 20.83
C ALA A 146 -13.07 -12.64 19.72
N VAL A 147 -13.92 -12.11 18.84
CA VAL A 147 -14.47 -12.84 17.69
C VAL A 147 -13.40 -13.01 16.60
N ASP A 148 -12.60 -11.98 16.34
CA ASP A 148 -11.42 -12.07 15.44
C ASP A 148 -10.48 -13.20 15.88
N GLN A 149 -10.22 -13.31 17.18
CA GLN A 149 -9.39 -14.38 17.73
C GLN A 149 -10.01 -15.77 17.55
N LYS A 150 -11.33 -15.91 17.56
CA LYS A 150 -12.00 -17.18 17.22
C LYS A 150 -11.73 -17.55 15.76
N PHE A 151 -11.83 -16.59 14.83
CA PHE A 151 -11.51 -16.82 13.42
C PHE A 151 -10.03 -17.18 13.21
N ARG A 152 -9.11 -16.50 13.91
CA ARG A 152 -7.67 -16.85 13.89
C ARG A 152 -7.40 -18.28 14.32
N LYS A 153 -8.02 -18.72 15.43
CA LYS A 153 -7.90 -20.11 15.90
C LYS A 153 -8.50 -21.12 14.91
N LEU A 154 -9.68 -20.82 14.41
CA LEU A 154 -10.42 -21.68 13.48
C LEU A 154 -9.63 -21.90 12.18
N THR A 155 -9.16 -20.82 11.55
CA THR A 155 -8.51 -20.84 10.23
C THR A 155 -6.99 -21.09 10.29
N GLY A 156 -6.35 -20.82 11.42
CA GLY A 156 -4.92 -21.05 11.63
C GLY A 156 -4.07 -20.31 10.60
N ARG A 157 -3.22 -21.06 9.89
CA ARG A 157 -2.30 -20.50 8.89
C ARG A 157 -3.00 -19.80 7.71
N HIS A 158 -4.29 -20.08 7.47
CA HIS A 158 -5.05 -19.46 6.38
C HIS A 158 -5.79 -18.18 6.81
N TYR A 159 -5.60 -17.76 8.07
CA TYR A 159 -6.26 -16.57 8.59
C TYR A 159 -5.91 -15.30 7.83
N ASP A 160 -4.62 -15.10 7.53
CA ASP A 160 -4.17 -13.86 6.91
C ASP A 160 -4.91 -13.69 5.58
N MET A 161 -4.84 -14.69 4.67
CA MET A 161 -5.59 -14.75 3.40
C MET A 161 -7.10 -14.42 3.56
N LEU A 162 -7.77 -15.05 4.54
CA LEU A 162 -9.18 -14.74 4.82
C LEU A 162 -9.36 -13.25 5.15
N ALA A 163 -8.55 -12.69 6.02
CA ALA A 163 -8.66 -11.30 6.45
C ALA A 163 -8.29 -10.30 5.34
N GLU A 164 -7.42 -10.67 4.41
CA GLU A 164 -7.08 -9.89 3.20
C GLU A 164 -8.26 -9.82 2.23
N SER A 165 -9.15 -10.81 2.23
CA SER A 165 -10.29 -10.81 1.32
C SER A 165 -11.36 -9.75 1.64
N PHE A 166 -11.15 -8.89 2.65
CA PHE A 166 -12.12 -7.89 3.10
C PHE A 166 -11.63 -6.45 2.91
N GLN A 167 -11.07 -6.13 1.73
CA GLN A 167 -10.81 -4.72 1.36
C GLN A 167 -12.13 -3.93 1.28
N LEU A 168 -13.06 -4.46 0.49
CA LEU A 168 -14.43 -3.97 0.37
C LEU A 168 -15.33 -5.02 0.99
N TYR A 169 -16.26 -4.60 1.84
CA TYR A 169 -17.10 -5.54 2.57
C TYR A 169 -18.51 -5.01 2.80
N HIS A 170 -19.43 -5.94 2.98
CA HIS A 170 -20.85 -5.69 3.19
C HIS A 170 -21.37 -6.59 4.32
N SER A 171 -22.23 -6.04 5.16
CA SER A 171 -22.88 -6.76 6.26
C SER A 171 -24.29 -7.17 5.86
N SER A 172 -24.67 -8.41 6.18
CA SER A 172 -26.02 -8.93 5.98
C SER A 172 -26.41 -9.88 7.12
N TYR A 173 -27.58 -10.50 7.02
CA TYR A 173 -28.10 -11.45 8.00
C TYR A 173 -28.68 -12.68 7.30
N ASP A 174 -28.26 -13.87 7.73
CA ASP A 174 -28.84 -15.13 7.28
C ASP A 174 -29.96 -15.55 8.24
N SER A 175 -31.21 -15.34 7.84
CA SER A 175 -32.39 -15.69 8.63
C SER A 175 -32.56 -17.19 8.84
N SER A 176 -32.10 -18.02 7.91
CA SER A 176 -32.22 -19.49 7.99
C SER A 176 -31.33 -20.10 9.07
N LEU A 177 -30.17 -19.48 9.31
CA LEU A 177 -29.22 -19.87 10.36
C LEU A 177 -29.33 -19.01 11.62
N GLY A 178 -30.00 -17.85 11.52
CA GLY A 178 -29.98 -16.83 12.56
C GLY A 178 -28.58 -16.24 12.77
N ALA A 179 -27.86 -15.93 11.68
CA ALA A 179 -26.46 -15.54 11.74
C ALA A 179 -26.20 -14.14 11.16
N TYR A 180 -25.34 -13.38 11.84
CA TYR A 180 -24.76 -12.16 11.27
C TYR A 180 -23.69 -12.54 10.26
N VAL A 181 -23.64 -11.83 9.13
CA VAL A 181 -22.76 -12.13 8.00
C VAL A 181 -21.98 -10.88 7.62
N VAL A 182 -20.71 -11.05 7.33
CA VAL A 182 -19.91 -10.07 6.57
C VAL A 182 -19.28 -10.82 5.41
N SER A 183 -19.48 -10.32 4.20
CA SER A 183 -18.78 -10.80 3.00
C SER A 183 -17.94 -9.66 2.41
N GLY A 184 -16.89 -10.00 1.69
CA GLY A 184 -16.00 -9.03 1.09
C GLY A 184 -15.22 -9.56 -0.08
N GLY A 185 -14.57 -8.62 -0.77
CA GLY A 185 -13.63 -8.89 -1.83
C GLY A 185 -12.55 -7.82 -1.93
N VAL A 186 -11.47 -8.18 -2.62
CA VAL A 186 -10.41 -7.25 -3.01
C VAL A 186 -10.79 -6.58 -4.33
N ARG A 187 -10.67 -5.25 -4.38
CA ARG A 187 -10.98 -4.45 -5.57
C ARG A 187 -10.19 -5.00 -6.76
N GLY A 188 -10.86 -5.22 -7.89
CA GLY A 188 -10.23 -5.76 -9.10
C GLY A 188 -9.91 -7.26 -9.06
N LEU A 189 -10.22 -7.96 -7.97
CA LEU A 189 -9.95 -9.40 -7.77
C LEU A 189 -11.20 -10.16 -7.28
N TYR A 190 -12.40 -9.71 -7.66
CA TYR A 190 -13.61 -10.50 -7.43
C TYR A 190 -13.48 -11.86 -8.13
N THR A 191 -14.07 -12.89 -7.52
CA THR A 191 -13.93 -14.32 -7.86
C THR A 191 -12.53 -14.90 -7.67
N ILE A 192 -11.55 -14.12 -7.22
CA ILE A 192 -10.17 -14.56 -6.97
C ILE A 192 -9.78 -14.38 -5.50
N MET A 193 -10.10 -13.22 -4.92
CA MET A 193 -9.83 -12.86 -3.51
C MET A 193 -11.12 -12.34 -2.86
N GLU A 194 -11.97 -13.28 -2.46
CA GLU A 194 -13.21 -13.01 -1.72
C GLU A 194 -13.27 -13.82 -0.44
N GLY A 195 -14.05 -13.34 0.52
CA GLY A 195 -14.23 -13.98 1.81
C GLY A 195 -15.60 -13.70 2.41
N ILE A 196 -16.04 -14.60 3.27
CA ILE A 196 -17.26 -14.48 4.06
C ILE A 196 -17.02 -15.00 5.47
N VAL A 197 -17.50 -14.27 6.47
CA VAL A 197 -17.49 -14.66 7.87
C VAL A 197 -18.87 -14.50 8.47
N MET A 198 -19.23 -15.43 9.35
CA MET A 198 -20.55 -15.47 9.98
C MET A 198 -20.44 -15.82 11.46
N LYS A 199 -21.40 -15.33 12.25
CA LYS A 199 -21.59 -15.71 13.65
C LYS A 199 -23.07 -15.89 13.94
N ASP A 200 -23.47 -17.08 14.39
CA ASP A 200 -24.85 -17.34 14.81
C ASP A 200 -25.12 -16.95 16.27
N ARG A 201 -26.39 -17.06 16.68
CA ARG A 201 -26.83 -16.73 18.04
C ARG A 201 -26.28 -17.68 19.11
N ALA A 202 -25.95 -18.92 18.75
CA ALA A 202 -25.30 -19.88 19.65
C ALA A 202 -23.80 -19.57 19.82
N GLY A 203 -23.27 -18.63 19.02
CA GLY A 203 -21.88 -18.20 19.08
C GLY A 203 -20.93 -19.06 18.25
N TYR A 204 -21.46 -19.98 17.43
CA TYR A 204 -20.66 -20.66 16.43
C TYR A 204 -20.25 -19.67 15.33
N VAL A 205 -19.03 -19.86 14.86
CA VAL A 205 -18.45 -19.07 13.78
C VAL A 205 -18.22 -19.93 12.54
N TYR A 206 -18.36 -19.27 11.39
CA TYR A 206 -18.23 -19.84 10.06
C TYR A 206 -17.37 -18.89 9.23
N ALA A 207 -16.44 -19.42 8.46
CA ALA A 207 -15.62 -18.63 7.56
C ALA A 207 -15.45 -19.35 6.24
N ALA A 208 -15.41 -18.60 5.14
CA ALA A 208 -14.92 -19.13 3.88
C ALA A 208 -14.11 -18.06 3.14
N HIS A 209 -13.14 -18.51 2.35
CA HIS A 209 -12.42 -17.65 1.41
C HIS A 209 -12.03 -18.42 0.17
N ILE A 210 -11.82 -17.69 -0.92
CA ILE A 210 -11.21 -18.23 -2.13
C ILE A 210 -9.72 -18.40 -1.87
N GLN A 211 -9.23 -19.63 -2.03
CA GLN A 211 -7.82 -19.96 -1.92
C GLN A 211 -7.24 -20.11 -3.32
N ASP A 212 -6.10 -19.46 -3.57
CA ASP A 212 -5.34 -19.53 -4.83
C ASP A 212 -6.16 -19.24 -6.11
N GLY A 213 -7.33 -18.61 -5.98
CA GLY A 213 -8.20 -18.26 -7.10
C GLY A 213 -8.95 -19.43 -7.75
N ASP A 214 -8.95 -20.63 -7.17
CA ASP A 214 -9.53 -21.81 -7.82
C ASP A 214 -10.28 -22.77 -6.89
N LYS A 215 -10.24 -22.56 -5.56
CA LYS A 215 -10.95 -23.39 -4.58
C LYS A 215 -11.47 -22.57 -3.43
N VAL A 216 -12.45 -23.10 -2.71
CA VAL A 216 -13.00 -22.47 -1.50
C VAL A 216 -12.55 -23.27 -0.29
N TYR A 217 -11.94 -22.61 0.67
CA TYR A 217 -11.72 -23.18 2.00
C TYR A 217 -12.85 -22.74 2.91
N TYR A 218 -13.60 -23.70 3.46
CA TYR A 218 -14.70 -23.46 4.38
C TYR A 218 -14.37 -23.99 5.77
N TYR A 219 -14.60 -23.17 6.78
CA TYR A 219 -14.35 -23.47 8.18
C TYR A 219 -15.60 -23.28 9.00
N THR A 220 -15.82 -24.16 9.98
CA THR A 220 -16.87 -23.96 10.97
C THR A 220 -16.49 -24.56 12.32
N SER A 221 -17.06 -23.98 13.37
CA SER A 221 -17.09 -24.56 14.72
C SER A 221 -18.40 -25.28 15.03
N ASN A 222 -19.38 -25.24 14.12
CA ASN A 222 -20.65 -25.93 14.30
C ASN A 222 -20.58 -27.35 13.71
N PRO A 223 -20.72 -28.42 14.52
CA PRO A 223 -20.64 -29.81 14.04
C PRO A 223 -21.69 -30.15 12.99
N THR A 224 -22.84 -29.48 13.00
CA THR A 224 -23.91 -29.68 12.02
C THR A 224 -23.48 -29.29 10.61
N TYR A 225 -22.54 -28.36 10.49
CA TYR A 225 -22.07 -27.79 9.22
C TYR A 225 -20.70 -28.35 8.77
N LYS A 226 -20.18 -29.39 9.43
CA LYS A 226 -18.84 -29.94 9.12
C LYS A 226 -18.65 -30.39 7.65
N HIS A 227 -19.73 -30.74 6.95
CA HIS A 227 -19.70 -31.18 5.54
C HIS A 227 -20.81 -30.53 4.69
N LYS A 228 -21.34 -29.38 5.11
CA LYS A 228 -22.34 -28.64 4.33
C LYS A 228 -22.20 -27.14 4.52
N LEU A 229 -22.59 -26.39 3.50
CA LEU A 229 -22.49 -24.93 3.51
C LEU A 229 -23.79 -24.30 4.03
N PRO A 230 -23.72 -23.23 4.86
CA PRO A 230 -24.84 -22.34 5.12
C PRO A 230 -25.33 -21.68 3.83
N ARG A 231 -26.61 -21.26 3.82
CA ARG A 231 -27.22 -20.60 2.67
C ARG A 231 -26.42 -19.37 2.23
N ALA A 232 -26.04 -18.50 3.17
CA ALA A 232 -25.25 -17.32 2.84
C ALA A 232 -23.89 -17.64 2.18
N VAL A 233 -23.25 -18.77 2.52
CA VAL A 233 -21.99 -19.18 1.88
C VAL A 233 -22.25 -19.70 0.46
N ASN A 234 -23.35 -20.43 0.24
CA ASN A 234 -23.77 -20.84 -1.12
C ASN A 234 -24.11 -19.63 -2.01
N GLU A 235 -24.80 -18.63 -1.47
CA GLU A 235 -25.15 -17.40 -2.20
C GLU A 235 -23.91 -16.58 -2.54
N TRP A 236 -23.02 -16.38 -1.57
CA TRP A 236 -21.75 -15.67 -1.77
C TRP A 236 -20.93 -16.29 -2.90
N ARG A 237 -20.86 -17.63 -2.96
CA ARG A 237 -20.08 -18.34 -3.97
C ARG A 237 -20.79 -18.59 -5.31
N SER A 238 -21.98 -18.05 -5.51
CA SER A 238 -22.78 -18.31 -6.73
C SER A 238 -22.04 -17.98 -8.03
N ARG A 239 -21.16 -16.97 -8.03
CA ARG A 239 -20.35 -16.54 -9.18
C ARG A 239 -19.11 -17.40 -9.45
N PHE A 240 -18.79 -18.33 -8.57
CA PHE A 240 -17.66 -19.27 -8.63
C PHE A 240 -18.07 -20.60 -7.99
N SER A 241 -19.25 -21.07 -8.42
CA SER A 241 -19.92 -22.24 -7.85
C SER A 241 -19.22 -23.55 -8.24
N ASP A 242 -18.48 -23.52 -9.34
CA ASP A 242 -17.62 -24.59 -9.88
C ASP A 242 -16.38 -24.87 -9.03
N TYR A 243 -15.95 -23.92 -8.17
CA TYR A 243 -14.76 -24.12 -7.35
C TYR A 243 -14.97 -25.29 -6.35
N PRO A 244 -14.03 -26.25 -6.22
CA PRO A 244 -14.14 -27.27 -5.19
C PRO A 244 -14.08 -26.66 -3.78
N VAL A 245 -14.80 -27.27 -2.84
CA VAL A 245 -14.83 -26.83 -1.43
C VAL A 245 -14.07 -27.81 -0.56
N SER A 246 -13.08 -27.30 0.17
CA SER A 246 -12.43 -28.03 1.26
C SER A 246 -13.06 -27.65 2.60
N TYR A 247 -13.51 -28.65 3.35
CA TYR A 247 -14.20 -28.46 4.62
C TYR A 247 -13.26 -28.67 5.81
N PHE A 248 -13.25 -27.71 6.74
CA PHE A 248 -12.46 -27.76 7.96
C PHE A 248 -13.37 -27.53 9.17
N TYR A 249 -13.33 -28.46 10.13
CA TYR A 249 -14.09 -28.39 11.36
C TYR A 249 -13.13 -28.42 12.56
N LYS A 250 -13.33 -27.51 13.52
CA LYS A 250 -12.57 -27.43 14.78
C LYS A 250 -13.44 -26.93 15.91
#